data_AF-A0A537QNF2-F1
#
_entry.id   AF-A0A537QNF2-F1
#
_cell.length_a   1.000
_cell.length_b   1.000
_cell.length_c   1.000
_cell.angle_alpha   90.00
_cell.angle_beta   90.00
_cell.angle_gamma   90.00
#
_symmetry.space_group_name_H-M   'P 1'
#
loop_
_entity.id
_entity.type
_entity.pdbx_description
1 polymer ?
#
loop_
_entity_poly.entity_id
_entity_poly.type
_entity_poly.pdbx_seq_one_letter_code
_entity_poly.pdbx_strand_id
1 'polypeptide(L)'
;IDQCDIICVPGGFGTTDNAIADEEFLRQVRRLADSARYVTSVCTGSLVLGAAGLLRGKRAACHWAWRDLLSMFGATPDAGRVVRDGNVITGGGVTAGIDFALSVVAELAGEETAQAIQLGIEYAPAPPFNAGSPETAPPEILARASGRYAAGAEQRRAAVEAAAARLMRA
;
A
#
# COMPACT_ATOMS: atom_id res chain seq x y z
N ILE A 1 3.40 -20.71 7.43
CA ILE A 1 4.50 -19.93 6.81
C ILE A 1 5.41 -19.52 7.94
N ASP A 2 6.59 -20.13 8.03
CA ASP A 2 7.47 -19.92 9.18
C ASP A 2 8.33 -18.67 9.00
N GLN A 3 8.83 -18.44 7.79
CA GLN A 3 9.54 -17.23 7.37
C GLN A 3 9.29 -16.95 5.87
N CYS A 4 9.63 -15.75 5.41
CA CYS A 4 9.58 -15.38 4.00
C CYS A 4 10.64 -14.31 3.70
N ASP A 5 11.21 -14.31 2.49
CA ASP A 5 12.11 -13.23 2.05
C ASP A 5 11.35 -11.94 1.76
N ILE A 6 10.08 -12.05 1.35
CA ILE A 6 9.21 -10.93 0.99
C ILE A 6 7.83 -11.19 1.57
N ILE A 7 7.30 -10.21 2.29
CA ILE A 7 5.87 -10.14 2.61
C ILE A 7 5.21 -9.09 1.72
N CYS A 8 4.08 -9.43 1.11
CA CYS A 8 3.27 -8.51 0.33
C CYS A 8 1.84 -8.48 0.89
N VAL A 9 1.44 -7.30 1.40
CA VAL A 9 0.10 -7.08 1.93
C VAL A 9 -0.76 -6.36 0.89
N PRO A 10 -1.79 -6.99 0.31
CA PRO A 10 -2.67 -6.34 -0.66
C PRO A 10 -3.62 -5.37 0.03
N GLY A 11 -4.24 -4.50 -0.77
CA GLY A 11 -5.33 -3.63 -0.33
C GLY A 11 -6.72 -4.21 -0.58
N GLY A 12 -7.71 -3.34 -0.50
CA GLY A 12 -9.14 -3.65 -0.59
C GLY A 12 -9.94 -2.99 0.54
N PHE A 13 -11.26 -2.99 0.42
CA PHE A 13 -12.15 -2.42 1.44
C PHE A 13 -12.02 -3.13 2.80
N GLY A 14 -11.82 -4.45 2.77
CA GLY A 14 -11.58 -5.27 3.96
C GLY A 14 -10.36 -4.86 4.80
N THR A 15 -9.46 -4.04 4.27
CA THR A 15 -8.34 -3.48 5.03
C THR A 15 -8.84 -2.66 6.22
N THR A 16 -9.64 -1.63 5.97
CA THR A 16 -10.15 -0.74 7.03
C THR A 16 -11.35 -1.33 7.75
N ASP A 17 -12.08 -2.24 7.10
CA ASP A 17 -13.30 -2.81 7.69
C ASP A 17 -12.96 -3.87 8.75
N ASN A 18 -11.91 -4.68 8.51
CA ASN A 18 -11.58 -5.82 9.36
C ASN A 18 -10.08 -5.93 9.69
N ALA A 19 -9.20 -5.88 8.68
CA ALA A 19 -7.81 -6.35 8.85
C ALA A 19 -6.98 -5.52 9.84
N ILE A 20 -7.19 -4.20 9.90
CA ILE A 20 -6.49 -3.32 10.87
C ILE A 20 -6.98 -3.47 12.31
N ALA A 21 -8.06 -4.20 12.54
CA ALA A 21 -8.60 -4.49 13.87
C ALA A 21 -8.36 -5.95 14.31
N ASP A 22 -7.88 -6.80 13.40
CA ASP A 22 -7.55 -8.20 13.70
C ASP A 22 -6.12 -8.31 14.25
N GLU A 23 -6.01 -8.34 15.57
CA GLU A 23 -4.72 -8.42 16.27
C GLU A 23 -3.94 -9.71 15.96
N GLU A 24 -4.63 -10.82 15.71
CA GLU A 24 -3.95 -12.07 15.35
C GLU A 24 -3.33 -11.95 13.96
N PHE A 25 -4.08 -11.40 13.00
CA PHE A 25 -3.55 -11.12 11.67
C PHE A 25 -2.37 -10.14 11.72
N LEU A 26 -2.50 -9.02 12.44
CA LEU A 26 -1.43 -8.03 12.59
C LEU A 26 -0.19 -8.63 13.28
N ARG A 27 -0.37 -9.54 14.24
CA ARG A 27 0.74 -10.28 14.87
C ARG A 27 1.46 -11.16 13.84
N GLN A 28 0.73 -11.85 12.96
CA GLN A 28 1.35 -12.66 11.90
C GLN A 28 2.09 -11.80 10.87
N VAL A 29 1.54 -10.66 10.48
CA VAL A 29 2.21 -9.70 9.60
C VAL A 29 3.52 -9.21 10.22
N ARG A 30 3.50 -8.79 11.50
CA ARG A 30 4.72 -8.41 12.24
C ARG A 30 5.75 -9.53 12.27
N ARG A 31 5.33 -10.74 12.62
CA ARG A 31 6.22 -11.91 12.74
C ARG A 31 6.90 -12.25 11.42
N LEU A 32 6.18 -12.21 10.31
CA LEU A 32 6.75 -12.47 8.99
C LEU A 32 7.63 -11.30 8.51
N ALA A 33 7.24 -10.05 8.80
CA ALA A 33 8.03 -8.87 8.46
C ALA A 33 9.39 -8.83 9.18
N ASP A 34 9.48 -9.38 10.41
CA ASP A 34 10.72 -9.39 11.20
C ASP A 34 11.85 -10.21 10.56
N SER A 35 11.51 -11.27 9.80
CA SER A 35 12.47 -12.08 9.06
C SER A 35 12.56 -11.72 7.57
N ALA A 36 11.69 -10.82 7.08
CA ALA A 36 11.63 -10.49 5.66
C ALA A 36 12.75 -9.54 5.24
N ARG A 37 13.39 -9.86 4.11
CA ARG A 37 14.30 -8.95 3.42
C ARG A 37 13.57 -7.72 2.90
N TYR A 38 12.31 -7.88 2.46
CA TYR A 38 11.46 -6.78 2.01
C TYR A 38 10.05 -6.85 2.61
N VAL A 39 9.59 -5.72 3.14
CA VAL A 39 8.23 -5.53 3.64
C VAL A 39 7.46 -4.69 2.64
N THR A 40 6.43 -5.27 2.03
CA THR A 40 5.79 -4.67 0.87
C THR A 40 4.26 -4.63 0.98
N SER A 41 3.65 -3.68 0.28
CA SER A 41 2.20 -3.61 0.17
C SER A 41 1.77 -2.88 -1.08
N VAL A 42 0.51 -3.07 -1.49
CA VAL A 42 -0.11 -2.33 -2.59
C VAL A 42 -1.44 -1.75 -2.12
N CYS A 43 -1.82 -0.57 -2.63
CA CYS A 43 -3.12 0.05 -2.40
C CYS A 43 -3.31 0.36 -0.90
N THR A 44 -4.46 0.03 -0.31
CA THR A 44 -4.70 0.22 1.12
C THR A 44 -3.91 -0.73 2.01
N GLY A 45 -3.20 -1.71 1.46
CA GLY A 45 -2.41 -2.66 2.25
C GLY A 45 -1.34 -2.00 3.13
N SER A 46 -0.86 -0.81 2.76
CA SER A 46 0.05 -0.03 3.61
C SER A 46 -0.60 0.43 4.92
N LEU A 47 -1.93 0.53 5.00
CA LEU A 47 -2.61 0.78 6.28
C LEU A 47 -2.52 -0.41 7.23
N VAL A 48 -2.48 -1.65 6.71
CA VAL A 48 -2.22 -2.85 7.53
C VAL A 48 -0.79 -2.81 8.06
N LEU A 49 0.19 -2.48 7.20
CA LEU A 49 1.58 -2.31 7.62
C LEU A 49 1.70 -1.20 8.69
N GLY A 50 0.96 -0.10 8.52
CA GLY A 50 0.86 0.98 9.50
C GLY A 50 0.30 0.50 10.84
N ALA A 51 -0.84 -0.20 10.83
CA ALA A 51 -1.46 -0.78 12.02
C ALA A 51 -0.57 -1.83 12.71
N ALA A 52 0.23 -2.56 11.94
CA ALA A 52 1.26 -3.48 12.42
C ALA A 52 2.50 -2.76 13.01
N GLY A 53 2.58 -1.43 12.95
CA GLY A 53 3.70 -0.64 13.45
C GLY A 53 4.93 -0.59 12.54
N LEU A 54 4.83 -1.13 11.33
CA LEU A 54 5.97 -1.30 10.41
C LEU A 54 6.32 -0.03 9.62
N LEU A 55 5.47 1.01 9.68
CA LEU A 55 5.64 2.24 8.91
C LEU A 55 6.00 3.48 9.75
N ARG A 56 6.27 3.33 11.06
CA ARG A 56 6.62 4.48 11.91
C ARG A 56 7.91 5.12 11.43
N GLY A 57 7.87 6.42 11.11
CA GLY A 57 8.99 7.19 10.59
C GLY A 57 9.35 6.88 9.13
N LYS A 58 8.52 6.12 8.41
CA LYS A 58 8.75 5.71 7.02
C LYS A 58 7.91 6.52 6.04
N ARG A 59 8.45 6.77 4.85
CA ARG A 59 7.65 7.19 3.69
C ARG A 59 6.88 6.01 3.12
N ALA A 60 5.60 6.19 2.80
CA ALA A 60 4.78 5.13 2.21
C ALA A 60 3.73 5.66 1.23
N ALA A 61 3.52 4.92 0.15
CA ALA A 61 2.40 5.06 -0.75
C ALA A 61 1.18 4.28 -0.25
N CYS A 62 0.00 4.69 -0.74
CA CYS A 62 -1.28 4.05 -0.48
C CYS A 62 -2.23 4.35 -1.66
N HIS A 63 -3.43 3.75 -1.65
CA HIS A 63 -4.51 4.24 -2.49
C HIS A 63 -4.78 5.72 -2.21
N TRP A 64 -4.92 6.53 -3.26
CA TRP A 64 -5.00 7.99 -3.15
C TRP A 64 -6.09 8.47 -2.18
N ALA A 65 -7.25 7.80 -2.17
CA ALA A 65 -8.38 8.16 -1.30
C ALA A 65 -8.25 7.73 0.18
N TRP A 66 -7.18 7.03 0.55
CA TRP A 66 -6.88 6.59 1.93
C TRP A 66 -5.49 7.03 2.39
N ARG A 67 -4.73 7.73 1.53
CA ARG A 67 -3.30 7.96 1.73
C ARG A 67 -3.02 8.84 2.94
N ASP A 68 -3.85 9.82 3.21
CA ASP A 68 -3.76 10.71 4.37
C ASP A 68 -3.80 9.95 5.70
N LEU A 69 -4.51 8.83 5.75
CA LEU A 69 -4.66 7.99 6.95
C LEU A 69 -3.34 7.35 7.41
N LEU A 70 -2.34 7.24 6.53
CA LEU A 70 -1.01 6.73 6.89
C LEU A 70 -0.34 7.55 8.00
N SER A 71 -0.61 8.86 8.05
CA SER A 71 -0.06 9.76 9.07
C SER A 71 -0.46 9.36 10.49
N MET A 72 -1.62 8.71 10.67
CA MET A 72 -2.09 8.23 11.97
C MET A 72 -1.22 7.11 12.54
N PHE A 73 -0.47 6.41 11.68
CA PHE A 73 0.49 5.36 12.09
C PHE A 73 1.93 5.87 12.16
N GLY A 74 2.14 7.19 12.06
CA GLY A 74 3.46 7.82 12.10
C GLY A 74 4.26 7.67 10.80
N ALA A 75 3.62 7.28 9.70
CA ALA A 75 4.23 7.27 8.37
C ALA A 75 4.09 8.65 7.70
N THR A 76 5.00 8.99 6.79
CA THR A 76 4.90 10.15 5.92
C THR A 76 4.19 9.74 4.62
N PRO A 77 2.95 10.22 4.36
CA PRO A 77 2.24 9.86 3.14
C PRO A 77 2.93 10.40 1.89
N ASP A 78 3.12 9.55 0.89
CA ASP A 78 3.80 9.90 -0.36
C ASP A 78 2.89 9.55 -1.56
N ALA A 79 2.77 10.49 -2.50
CA ALA A 79 1.91 10.35 -3.69
C ALA A 79 2.55 9.53 -4.81
N GLY A 80 3.81 9.09 -4.64
CA GLY A 80 4.51 8.26 -5.60
C GLY A 80 3.77 6.96 -5.93
N ARG A 81 3.92 6.53 -7.19
CA ARG A 81 3.32 5.28 -7.69
C ARG A 81 3.92 4.05 -6.99
N VAL A 82 5.24 4.07 -6.79
CA VAL A 82 6.00 3.12 -5.96
C VAL A 82 6.92 3.94 -5.08
N VAL A 83 6.90 3.70 -3.77
CA VAL A 83 7.68 4.43 -2.78
C VAL A 83 8.52 3.44 -2.00
N ARG A 84 9.84 3.68 -1.98
CA ARG A 84 10.82 2.88 -1.24
C ARG A 84 11.42 3.70 -0.10
N ASP A 85 11.47 3.10 1.08
CA ASP A 85 12.14 3.62 2.27
C ASP A 85 12.88 2.47 2.98
N GLY A 86 14.16 2.28 2.62
CA GLY A 86 14.95 1.14 3.08
C GLY A 86 14.42 -0.19 2.52
N ASN A 87 14.07 -1.11 3.42
CA ASN A 87 13.48 -2.42 3.07
C ASN A 87 11.95 -2.38 2.92
N VAL A 88 11.31 -1.23 3.14
CA VAL A 88 9.88 -1.05 2.94
C VAL A 88 9.61 -0.53 1.53
N ILE A 89 8.79 -1.24 0.75
CA ILE A 89 8.41 -0.85 -0.61
C ILE A 89 6.89 -0.89 -0.75
N THR A 90 6.28 0.25 -1.02
CA THR A 90 4.82 0.38 -1.07
C THR A 90 4.37 0.89 -2.43
N GLY A 91 3.40 0.20 -3.03
CA GLY A 91 2.71 0.64 -4.24
C GLY A 91 1.46 1.46 -3.90
N GLY A 92 1.20 2.50 -4.68
CA GLY A 92 -0.01 3.31 -4.59
C GLY A 92 -1.27 2.56 -5.02
N GLY A 93 -2.14 3.18 -5.81
CA GLY A 93 -3.42 2.58 -6.20
C GLY A 93 -3.28 1.34 -7.09
N VAL A 94 -3.99 0.26 -6.73
CA VAL A 94 -4.33 -0.96 -7.50
C VAL A 94 -3.27 -1.43 -8.51
N THR A 95 -3.20 -0.80 -9.69
CA THR A 95 -2.29 -1.20 -10.78
C THR A 95 -0.82 -0.91 -10.50
N ALA A 96 -0.52 -0.07 -9.51
CA ALA A 96 0.84 0.16 -9.02
C ALA A 96 1.54 -1.14 -8.59
N GLY A 97 0.78 -2.21 -8.29
CA GLY A 97 1.33 -3.52 -7.96
C GLY A 97 2.19 -4.14 -9.07
N ILE A 98 1.91 -3.84 -10.34
CA ILE A 98 2.72 -4.38 -11.45
C ILE A 98 4.09 -3.69 -11.48
N ASP A 99 4.11 -2.36 -11.43
CA ASP A 99 5.36 -1.58 -11.40
C ASP A 99 6.21 -1.88 -10.16
N PHE A 100 5.54 -2.02 -9.02
CA PHE A 100 6.14 -2.47 -7.76
C PHE A 100 6.81 -3.83 -7.92
N ALA A 101 6.11 -4.81 -8.50
CA ALA A 101 6.63 -6.16 -8.64
C ALA A 101 7.86 -6.19 -9.56
N LEU A 102 7.82 -5.47 -10.68
CA LEU A 102 8.98 -5.34 -11.58
C LEU A 102 10.18 -4.68 -10.88
N SER A 103 9.93 -3.65 -10.05
CA SER A 103 10.98 -3.00 -9.26
C SER A 103 11.61 -3.97 -8.24
N VAL A 104 10.80 -4.79 -7.56
CA VAL A 104 11.29 -5.79 -6.60
C VAL A 104 12.05 -6.91 -7.30
N VAL A 105 11.57 -7.37 -8.46
CA VAL A 105 12.27 -8.38 -9.27
C VAL A 105 13.64 -7.88 -9.70
N ALA A 106 13.76 -6.62 -10.13
CA ALA A 106 15.06 -6.05 -10.51
C ALA A 106 16.07 -6.10 -9.34
N GLU A 107 15.63 -5.83 -8.11
CA GLU A 107 16.47 -5.88 -6.91
C GLU A 107 16.91 -7.30 -6.51
N LEU A 108 16.09 -8.30 -6.83
CA LEU A 108 16.31 -9.68 -6.40
C LEU A 108 17.00 -10.55 -7.45
N ALA A 109 16.70 -10.30 -8.73
CA ALA A 109 17.09 -11.14 -9.86
C ALA A 109 17.76 -10.35 -11.00
N GLY A 110 18.01 -9.05 -10.81
CA GLY A 110 18.66 -8.18 -11.78
C GLY A 110 17.70 -7.58 -12.81
N GLU A 111 18.15 -6.48 -13.42
CA GLU A 111 17.37 -5.70 -14.39
C GLU A 111 16.98 -6.53 -15.63
N GLU A 112 17.88 -7.38 -16.12
CA GLU A 112 17.62 -8.24 -17.29
C GLU A 112 16.43 -9.17 -17.05
N THR A 113 16.34 -9.76 -15.86
CA THR A 113 15.22 -10.63 -15.47
C THR A 113 13.91 -9.83 -15.39
N ALA A 114 13.95 -8.63 -14.81
CA ALA A 114 12.78 -7.76 -14.72
C ALA A 114 12.29 -7.32 -16.12
N GLN A 115 13.21 -6.96 -17.02
CA GLN A 115 12.91 -6.59 -18.41
C GLN A 115 12.36 -7.79 -19.20
N ALA A 116 12.92 -8.98 -19.02
CA ALA A 116 12.43 -10.20 -19.64
C ALA A 116 10.99 -10.54 -19.17
N ILE A 117 10.71 -10.39 -17.88
CA ILE A 117 9.35 -10.56 -17.35
C ILE A 117 8.42 -9.48 -17.91
N GLN A 118 8.84 -8.21 -17.91
CA GLN A 118 8.05 -7.11 -18.47
C GLN A 118 7.65 -7.38 -19.92
N LEU A 119 8.60 -7.83 -20.75
CA LEU A 119 8.36 -8.23 -22.13
C LEU A 119 7.46 -9.46 -22.22
N GLY A 120 7.70 -10.48 -21.36
CA GLY A 120 6.95 -11.74 -21.36
C GLY A 120 5.47 -11.59 -21.01
N ILE A 121 5.11 -10.59 -20.19
CA ILE A 121 3.70 -10.25 -19.90
C ILE A 121 3.17 -9.11 -20.78
N GLU A 122 3.95 -8.65 -21.76
CA GLU A 122 3.65 -7.53 -22.65
C GLU A 122 3.21 -6.27 -21.87
N TYR A 123 3.91 -5.94 -20.78
CA TYR A 123 3.58 -4.78 -19.97
C TYR A 123 4.06 -3.48 -20.63
N ALA A 124 3.25 -3.02 -21.59
CA ALA A 124 3.39 -1.78 -22.34
C ALA A 124 2.09 -0.96 -22.22
N PRO A 125 1.78 -0.39 -21.03
CA PRO A 125 0.50 0.28 -20.80
C PRO A 125 0.34 1.52 -21.69
N ALA A 126 -0.81 1.63 -22.38
CA ALA A 126 -1.22 2.80 -23.15
C ALA A 126 -2.62 3.27 -22.71
N PRO A 127 -2.75 3.95 -21.55
CA PRO A 127 -4.04 4.38 -21.04
C PRO A 127 -4.74 5.35 -22.01
N PRO A 128 -6.01 5.12 -22.38
CA PRO A 128 -6.74 5.99 -23.30
C PRO A 128 -7.18 7.33 -22.67
N PHE A 129 -6.99 7.50 -21.36
CA PHE A 129 -7.36 8.70 -20.62
C PHE A 129 -6.26 9.07 -19.61
N ASN A 130 -6.12 10.36 -19.31
CA ASN A 130 -5.22 10.87 -18.28
C ASN A 130 -5.96 11.14 -16.96
N ALA A 131 -6.67 10.14 -16.42
CA ALA A 131 -7.45 10.26 -15.18
C ALA A 131 -7.04 9.22 -14.11
N GLY A 132 -5.79 8.74 -14.19
CA GLY A 132 -5.26 7.71 -13.30
C GLY A 132 -4.84 8.21 -11.92
N SER A 133 -4.75 9.53 -11.71
CA SER A 133 -4.42 10.13 -10.42
C SER A 133 -5.29 11.36 -10.13
N PRO A 134 -5.46 11.75 -8.85
CA PRO A 134 -6.20 12.97 -8.50
C PRO A 134 -5.61 14.24 -9.10
N GLU A 135 -4.30 14.26 -9.36
CA GLU A 135 -3.58 15.42 -9.88
C GLU A 135 -3.79 15.62 -11.39
N THR A 136 -4.17 14.57 -12.13
CA THR A 136 -4.38 14.65 -13.58
C THR A 136 -5.85 14.49 -14.01
N ALA A 137 -6.68 13.86 -13.19
CA ALA A 137 -8.09 13.66 -13.51
C ALA A 137 -8.86 14.99 -13.60
N PRO A 138 -9.81 15.13 -14.55
CA PRO A 138 -10.71 16.27 -14.58
C PRO A 138 -11.45 16.44 -13.24
N PRO A 139 -11.68 17.68 -12.74
CA PRO A 139 -12.26 17.92 -11.42
C PRO A 139 -13.60 17.21 -11.19
N GLU A 140 -14.46 17.14 -12.19
CA GLU A 140 -15.75 16.46 -12.13
C GLU A 140 -15.62 14.94 -12.01
N ILE A 141 -14.59 14.35 -12.61
CA ILE A 141 -14.28 12.91 -12.50
C ILE A 141 -13.73 12.61 -11.12
N LEU A 142 -12.83 13.46 -10.61
CA LEU A 142 -12.33 13.36 -9.24
C LEU A 142 -13.46 13.50 -8.22
N ALA A 143 -14.37 14.45 -8.39
CA ALA A 143 -15.53 14.62 -7.51
C ALA A 143 -16.45 13.39 -7.53
N ARG A 144 -16.72 12.84 -8.72
CA ARG A 144 -17.51 11.61 -8.86
C ARG A 144 -16.86 10.40 -8.20
N ALA A 145 -15.54 10.23 -8.37
CA ALA A 145 -14.80 9.14 -7.74
C ALA A 145 -14.76 9.31 -6.21
N SER A 146 -14.46 10.52 -5.74
CA SER A 146 -14.44 10.86 -4.31
C SER A 146 -15.81 10.63 -3.66
N GLY A 147 -16.91 10.99 -4.33
CA GLY A 147 -18.27 10.73 -3.86
C GLY A 147 -18.55 9.24 -3.64
N ARG A 148 -18.01 8.34 -4.47
CA ARG A 148 -18.12 6.89 -4.26
C ARG A 148 -17.35 6.41 -3.03
N TYR A 149 -16.20 7.02 -2.76
CA TYR A 149 -15.40 6.68 -1.58
C TYR A 149 -15.85 7.40 -0.32
N ALA A 150 -16.64 8.47 -0.41
CA ALA A 150 -17.16 9.19 0.76
C ALA A 150 -18.09 8.33 1.61
N ALA A 151 -18.84 7.41 0.99
CA ALA A 151 -19.63 6.41 1.72
C ALA A 151 -18.71 5.58 2.62
N GLY A 152 -18.98 5.56 3.93
CA GLY A 152 -18.15 4.86 4.91
C GLY A 152 -16.90 5.61 5.37
N ALA A 153 -16.63 6.83 4.89
CA ALA A 153 -15.37 7.52 5.20
C ALA A 153 -15.18 7.79 6.70
N GLU A 154 -16.24 8.17 7.41
CA GLU A 154 -16.21 8.39 8.85
C GLU A 154 -15.92 7.08 9.60
N GLN A 155 -16.61 5.99 9.26
CA GLN A 155 -16.39 4.68 9.86
C GLN A 155 -14.95 4.19 9.63
N ARG A 156 -14.43 4.35 8.41
CA ARG A 156 -13.04 4.00 8.08
C ARG A 156 -12.05 4.82 8.89
N ARG A 157 -12.27 6.14 9.01
CA ARG A 157 -11.41 7.02 9.81
C ARG A 157 -11.41 6.60 11.28
N ALA A 158 -12.59 6.35 11.85
CA ALA A 158 -12.72 5.87 13.22
C ALA A 158 -12.02 4.53 13.44
N ALA A 159 -12.10 3.60 12.47
CA ALA A 159 -11.39 2.32 12.53
C ALA A 159 -9.86 2.51 12.53
N VAL A 160 -9.32 3.41 11.70
CA VAL A 160 -7.89 3.75 11.68
C VAL A 160 -7.46 4.42 12.98
N GLU A 161 -8.24 5.38 13.50
CA GLU A 161 -7.96 6.05 14.77
C GLU A 161 -7.91 5.05 15.93
N ALA A 162 -8.85 4.11 15.98
CA ALA A 162 -8.87 3.06 16.98
C ALA A 162 -7.66 2.13 16.86
N ALA A 163 -7.25 1.77 15.64
CA ALA A 163 -6.05 0.97 15.40
C ALA A 163 -4.76 1.71 15.80
N ALA A 164 -4.64 2.99 15.44
CA ALA A 164 -3.51 3.83 15.84
C ALA A 164 -3.41 3.97 17.36
N ALA A 165 -4.55 4.15 18.05
CA ALA A 165 -4.61 4.22 19.50
C ALA A 165 -4.15 2.91 20.17
N ARG A 166 -4.49 1.74 19.61
CA ARG A 166 -3.99 0.45 20.09
C ARG A 166 -2.48 0.34 19.90
N LEU A 167 -1.98 0.68 18.72
CA LEU A 167 -0.55 0.65 18.41
C LEU A 167 0.29 1.55 19.34
N MET A 168 -0.24 2.69 19.78
CA MET A 168 0.47 3.57 20.73
C MET A 168 0.53 3.03 22.17
N ARG A 169 -0.30 2.05 22.52
CA ARG A 169 -0.34 1.43 23.85
C ARG A 169 0.46 0.13 23.95
N ALA A 170 0.83 -0.44 22.80
CA ALA A 170 1.64 -1.66 22.68
C ALA A 170 3.13 -1.31 22.71
#